data_AF-A0A6G3X9W2-F1
#
_entry.id   AF-A0A6G3X9W2-F1
#
_cell.length_a   1.000
_cell.length_b   1.000
_cell.length_c   1.000
_cell.angle_alpha   90.00
_cell.angle_beta   90.00
_cell.angle_gamma   90.00
#
_symmetry.space_group_name_H-M   'P 1'
#
loop_
_entity.id
_entity.type
_entity.pdbx_description
1 polymer ?
#
loop_
_entity_poly.entity_id
_entity_poly.type
_entity_poly.pdbx_seq_one_letter_code
_entity_poly.pdbx_strand_id
1 'polypeptide(L)'
;MLTSTANRDSHSSPLSFPSFWPRVREFAVPASMIETATARREAGDWAGACAAAGVDIDFRLRSVVHSHGRELVARIRADLRHLAPDLLR
;
A
#
# COMPACT_ATOMS: atom_id res chain seq x y z
N MET A 1 -17.29 24.36 2.72
CA MET A 1 -17.43 23.11 1.93
C MET A 1 -17.24 21.95 2.89
N LEU A 2 -18.32 21.35 3.42
CA LEU A 2 -18.24 20.16 4.26
C LEU A 2 -18.36 18.92 3.37
N THR A 3 -17.39 18.01 3.47
CA THR A 3 -17.45 16.67 2.88
C THR A 3 -18.60 15.90 3.52
N SER A 4 -19.68 15.72 2.76
CA SER A 4 -20.77 14.82 3.08
C SER A 4 -20.18 13.41 3.22
N THR A 5 -20.15 12.89 4.45
CA THR A 5 -19.80 11.51 4.74
C THR A 5 -20.75 10.60 3.97
N ALA A 6 -20.19 9.91 2.97
CA ALA A 6 -20.89 9.12 1.96
C ALA A 6 -21.49 7.80 2.48
N ASN A 7 -22.00 7.78 3.72
CA ASN A 7 -22.57 6.60 4.36
C ASN A 7 -24.02 6.82 4.81
N ARG A 8 -24.80 7.65 4.10
CA ARG A 8 -26.23 7.75 4.38
C ARG A 8 -26.97 6.58 3.72
N ASP A 9 -27.13 5.52 4.51
CA ASP A 9 -27.98 4.36 4.27
C ASP A 9 -29.33 4.79 3.68
N SER A 10 -29.51 4.50 2.40
CA SER A 10 -30.80 4.70 1.71
C SER A 10 -31.46 3.33 1.54
N HIS A 11 -32.38 3.04 2.47
CA HIS A 11 -33.49 2.08 2.42
C HIS A 11 -33.29 0.80 1.58
N SER A 12 -32.95 -0.26 2.30
CA SER A 12 -32.79 -1.64 1.85
C SER A 12 -34.08 -2.24 1.29
N SER A 13 -34.10 -2.48 -0.03
CA SER A 13 -34.89 -3.57 -0.61
C SER A 13 -34.05 -4.85 -0.61
N PRO A 14 -34.59 -6.03 -0.23
CA PRO A 14 -33.80 -7.25 0.01
C PRO A 14 -33.17 -7.88 -1.26
N LEU A 15 -33.31 -7.25 -2.43
CA LEU A 15 -32.73 -7.69 -3.70
C LEU A 15 -31.79 -6.65 -4.35
N SER A 16 -31.57 -5.49 -3.73
CA SER A 16 -30.63 -4.50 -4.26
C SER A 16 -29.30 -4.62 -3.51
N PHE A 17 -28.35 -5.35 -4.10
CA PHE A 17 -26.94 -5.14 -3.75
C PHE A 17 -26.66 -3.63 -3.84
N PRO A 18 -26.01 -3.00 -2.85
CA PRO A 18 -25.71 -1.58 -2.91
C PRO A 18 -24.93 -1.30 -4.19
N SER A 19 -25.49 -0.47 -5.07
CA SER A 19 -24.86 0.06 -6.30
C SER A 19 -23.52 0.78 -6.02
N PHE A 20 -23.16 0.93 -4.75
CA PHE A 20 -21.92 1.44 -4.19
C PHE A 20 -20.74 0.46 -4.24
N TRP A 21 -20.97 -0.85 -4.09
CA TRP A 21 -19.89 -1.85 -3.98
C TRP A 21 -18.92 -1.91 -5.17
N PRO A 22 -19.35 -1.71 -6.43
CA PRO A 22 -18.41 -1.63 -7.55
C PRO A 22 -17.39 -0.50 -7.38
N ARG A 23 -17.82 0.68 -6.90
CA ARG A 23 -16.93 1.82 -6.67
C ARG A 23 -16.03 1.63 -5.46
N VAL A 24 -16.50 0.95 -4.42
CA VAL A 24 -15.62 0.54 -3.30
C VAL A 24 -14.51 -0.35 -3.81
N ARG A 25 -14.80 -1.34 -4.66
CA ARG A 25 -13.78 -2.26 -5.21
C ARG A 25 -12.78 -1.58 -6.14
N GLU A 26 -13.14 -0.46 -6.77
CA GLU A 26 -12.24 0.33 -7.61
C GLU A 26 -11.09 0.95 -6.80
N PHE A 27 -11.37 1.39 -5.56
CA PHE A 27 -10.39 2.08 -4.71
C PHE A 27 -9.92 1.26 -3.49
N ALA A 28 -10.65 0.21 -3.13
CA ALA A 28 -10.30 -0.65 -2.01
C ALA A 28 -9.04 -1.44 -2.32
N VAL A 29 -8.10 -1.43 -1.38
CA VAL A 29 -6.96 -2.33 -1.39
C VAL A 29 -7.47 -3.75 -1.13
N PRO A 30 -7.16 -4.74 -1.98
CA PRO A 30 -7.55 -6.12 -1.74
C PRO A 30 -6.96 -6.64 -0.42
N ALA A 31 -7.73 -7.38 0.38
CA ALA A 31 -7.24 -7.94 1.64
C ALA A 31 -5.97 -8.80 1.45
N SER A 32 -5.92 -9.60 0.37
CA SER A 32 -4.75 -10.39 0.01
C SER A 32 -3.50 -9.55 -0.27
N MET A 33 -3.66 -8.33 -0.80
CA MET A 33 -2.55 -7.39 -1.01
C MET A 33 -2.03 -6.87 0.34
N ILE A 34 -2.94 -6.48 1.26
CA ILE A 34 -2.57 -6.05 2.61
C ILE A 34 -1.84 -7.17 3.35
N GLU A 35 -2.38 -8.40 3.34
CA GLU A 35 -1.78 -9.56 4.00
C GLU A 35 -0.38 -9.86 3.45
N THR A 36 -0.25 -9.95 2.12
CA THR A 36 1.03 -10.27 1.48
C THR A 36 2.07 -9.17 1.71
N ALA A 37 1.68 -7.90 1.56
CA ALA A 37 2.57 -6.77 1.81
C ALA A 37 2.99 -6.71 3.29
N THR A 38 2.07 -6.97 4.23
CA THR A 38 2.35 -6.99 5.67
C THR A 38 3.34 -8.10 6.04
N ALA A 39 3.12 -9.33 5.57
CA ALA A 39 4.05 -10.43 5.81
C ALA A 39 5.47 -10.12 5.31
N ARG A 40 5.59 -9.43 4.16
CA ARG A 40 6.88 -9.00 3.61
C ARG A 40 7.53 -7.88 4.44
N ARG A 41 6.73 -6.92 4.94
CA ARG A 41 7.22 -5.87 5.85
C ARG A 41 7.77 -6.45 7.15
N GLU A 42 7.06 -7.40 7.77
CA GLU A 42 7.50 -8.08 8.99
C GLU A 42 8.80 -8.88 8.78
N ALA A 43 8.99 -9.46 7.60
CA ALA A 43 10.24 -10.11 7.21
C ALA A 43 11.38 -9.12 6.87
N GLY A 44 11.11 -7.81 6.83
CA GLY A 44 12.07 -6.77 6.43
C GLY A 44 12.35 -6.71 4.92
N ASP A 45 11.54 -7.39 4.11
CA ASP A 45 11.60 -7.42 2.65
C ASP A 45 10.77 -6.28 2.04
N TRP A 46 11.27 -5.05 2.17
CA TRP A 46 10.61 -3.85 1.67
C TRP A 46 10.35 -3.90 0.15
N ALA A 47 11.25 -4.53 -0.62
CA ALA A 47 11.11 -4.64 -2.07
C ALA A 47 10.00 -5.64 -2.43
N GLY A 48 9.93 -6.79 -1.75
CA GLY A 48 8.83 -7.74 -1.89
C GLY A 48 7.48 -7.15 -1.44
N ALA A 49 7.47 -6.30 -0.41
CA ALA A 49 6.25 -5.60 0.00
C ALA A 49 5.74 -4.64 -1.09
N CYS A 50 6.63 -3.89 -1.76
CA CYS A 50 6.26 -3.01 -2.86
C CYS A 50 5.74 -3.79 -4.06
N ALA A 51 6.39 -4.90 -4.42
CA ALA A 51 5.92 -5.78 -5.50
C ALA A 51 4.52 -6.35 -5.20
N ALA A 52 4.25 -6.76 -3.95
CA ALA A 52 2.94 -7.22 -3.52
C ALA A 52 1.87 -6.11 -3.61
N ALA A 53 2.25 -4.86 -3.37
CA ALA A 53 1.39 -3.69 -3.49
C ALA A 53 1.21 -3.18 -4.94
N GLY A 54 1.91 -3.76 -5.92
CA GLY A 54 1.91 -3.28 -7.30
C GLY A 54 2.68 -1.96 -7.49
N VAL A 55 3.65 -1.69 -6.63
CA VAL A 55 4.52 -0.51 -6.69
C VAL A 55 5.84 -0.88 -7.34
N ASP A 56 6.13 -0.26 -8.49
CA ASP A 56 7.41 -0.41 -9.18
C ASP A 56 8.50 0.42 -8.50
N ILE A 57 9.61 -0.23 -8.17
CA ILE A 57 10.77 0.39 -7.53
C ILE A 57 11.88 0.59 -8.56
N ASP A 58 12.17 1.84 -8.92
CA ASP A 58 13.38 2.20 -9.67
C ASP A 58 14.59 2.50 -8.76
N PHE A 59 14.40 2.41 -7.45
CA PHE A 59 15.43 2.73 -6.47
C PHE A 59 16.48 1.60 -6.34
N ARG A 60 17.71 1.85 -6.81
CA ARG A 60 18.83 0.89 -6.76
C ARG A 60 19.79 1.20 -5.61
N LEU A 61 19.63 0.49 -4.49
CA LEU A 61 20.53 0.59 -3.31
C LEU A 61 22.02 0.40 -3.67
N ARG A 62 22.36 -0.42 -4.66
CA ARG A 62 23.76 -0.61 -5.11
C ARG A 62 24.39 0.68 -5.65
N SER A 63 23.62 1.48 -6.38
CA SER A 63 24.10 2.78 -6.88
C SER A 63 24.39 3.72 -5.72
N VAL A 64 23.53 3.73 -4.70
CA VAL A 64 23.68 4.57 -3.51
C VAL A 64 24.88 4.17 -2.66
N VAL A 65 25.18 2.86 -2.54
CA VAL A 65 26.41 2.40 -1.86
C VAL A 65 27.64 2.97 -2.56
N HIS A 66 27.63 2.98 -3.89
CA HIS A 66 28.78 3.44 -4.68
C HIS A 66 28.98 4.96 -4.59
N SER A 67 27.91 5.75 -4.61
CA SER A 67 27.99 7.22 -4.61
C SER A 67 28.02 7.86 -3.22
N HIS A 68 27.43 7.23 -2.20
CA HIS A 68 27.22 7.84 -0.88
C HIS A 68 27.67 6.97 0.30
N GLY A 69 28.21 5.77 0.04
CA GLY A 69 28.75 4.90 1.06
C GLY A 69 27.71 4.07 1.84
N ARG A 70 28.21 3.20 2.72
CA ARG A 70 27.41 2.18 3.41
C ARG A 70 26.53 2.75 4.53
N GLU A 71 26.95 3.84 5.17
CA GLU A 71 26.20 4.44 6.28
C GLU A 71 24.89 5.06 5.82
N LEU A 72 24.90 5.80 4.71
CA LEU A 72 23.66 6.34 4.14
C LEU A 72 22.71 5.21 3.72
N VAL A 73 23.25 4.15 3.12
CA VAL A 73 22.46 2.98 2.73
C VAL A 73 21.85 2.25 3.92
N ALA A 74 22.56 2.20 5.05
CA ALA A 74 22.01 1.62 6.28
C ALA A 74 20.81 2.43 6.79
N ARG A 75 20.90 3.77 6.77
CA ARG A 75 19.79 4.66 7.14
C ARG A 75 18.59 4.49 6.21
N ILE A 76 18.83 4.51 4.90
CA ILE A 76 17.77 4.29 3.90
C ILE A 76 17.10 2.92 4.06
N ARG A 77 17.88 1.85 4.33
CA ARG A 77 17.31 0.54 4.61
C ARG A 77 16.49 0.51 5.91
N ALA A 78 16.87 1.29 6.92
CA ALA A 78 16.08 1.42 8.13
C ALA A 78 14.75 2.13 7.82
N ASP A 79 14.77 3.20 7.05
CA ASP A 79 13.55 3.93 6.67
C ASP A 79 12.61 3.05 5.83
N LEU A 80 13.15 2.33 4.83
CA LEU A 80 12.37 1.45 3.96
C LEU A 80 11.70 0.28 4.69
N ARG A 81 12.17 -0.11 5.88
CA ARG A 81 11.47 -1.11 6.71
C ARG A 81 10.15 -0.61 7.29
N HIS A 82 9.98 0.71 7.39
CA HIS A 82 8.76 1.33 7.90
C HIS A 82 7.80 1.75 6.77
N LEU A 83 8.20 1.57 5.51
CA LEU A 83 7.37 1.87 4.35
C LEU A 83 6.17 0.92 4.28
N ALA A 84 4.97 1.49 4.12
CA ALA A 84 3.71 0.77 3.90
C ALA A 84 3.21 1.04 2.47
N PRO A 85 3.68 0.27 1.47
CA PRO A 85 3.43 0.55 0.06
C PRO A 85 1.96 0.31 -0.34
N ASP A 86 1.24 -0.51 0.40
CA ASP A 86 -0.18 -0.80 0.22
C ASP A 86 -1.10 0.41 0.46
N LEU A 87 -0.60 1.48 1.10
CA LEU A 87 -1.34 2.72 1.37
C LEU A 87 -1.13 3.82 0.32
N LEU A 88 -0.33 3.60 -0.73
CA LEU A 88 0.07 4.63 -1.71
C LEU A 88 -0.95 4.87 -2.84
N ARG A 89 -2.22 4.47 -2.69
CA ARG A 89 -3.26 4.63 -3.72
C ARG A 89 -3.94 6.00 -3.71
#